data_AF-A0A959GSD2-F1
#
_entry.id   AF-A0A959GSD2-F1
#
_cell.length_a   1.000
_cell.length_b   1.000
_cell.length_c   1.000
_cell.angle_alpha   90.00
_cell.angle_beta   90.00
_cell.angle_gamma   90.00
#
_symmetry.space_group_name_H-M   'P 1'
#
loop_
_entity.id
_entity.type
_entity.pdbx_description
1 polymer ?
#
loop_
_entity_poly.entity_id
_entity_poly.type
_entity_poly.pdbx_seq_one_letter_code
_entity_poly.pdbx_strand_id
1 'polypeptide(L)'
;MNKQEFAIDKSIERQFEALEEEARAKAGAIEITENTEPGIRIIPPAEIQGKKLPPPSGVLGIEEGRYMCPAAKKGREPVSNFTITPLYLLRDSKNPKRVMEITNINGEKIVVCCPVKALTSPREFSTIVEGKGNFVPSFTSSQFSIIKEYLYQHEETAEEITVLGYQPETGYYAFANGVFDGKDFYHANEYGIVKIGEHQFYLPAFSIVNEDAESEYHNERKFVYEHGKTSFEAWANQLVKVFGDNAKIGVCFLVAAAFRDIVFTHANCFPLLFLFGPKGTGKTTFRQAMKRLFGNYGPNDAIGLESASSSKGFARKLAQIKNGLEAFEEYKNKIDRQLIGMLKNVYDGIGYERAQTSNDNRTHATLVNSAVILGGQEMPTKENALFSRVVMLTFHKTKFNDEERQAFGELEEMIAEGMGNVLLEILQHRELVSKEFFRQFSKIYSQLRRDEDTKQMDERTLSNMAALLAPFSALCSVLKFPFTYEEIFSSFKGRIKAQHKQMIKTNEVNQFWQVFDVLEGKSIHRGEHYLVKDEIIYIHYESVFRIYNDEATRQNINALDKSTLESYLTMQPYFVESKDKGRTRERITMNSGESSKVKRCIKFKYEELNLEFLEPTI
;
A
#
# COMPACT_ATOMS: atom_id res chain seq x y z
N MET A 1 -15.28 -9.73 -48.87
CA MET A 1 -14.33 -10.11 -47.81
C MET A 1 -13.25 -10.96 -48.44
N ASN A 2 -12.03 -10.42 -48.51
CA ASN A 2 -10.97 -10.89 -49.39
C ASN A 2 -10.17 -12.02 -48.73
N LYS A 3 -9.70 -12.99 -49.54
CA LYS A 3 -8.85 -14.12 -49.09
C LYS A 3 -7.55 -13.68 -48.37
N GLN A 4 -7.15 -12.42 -48.49
CA GLN A 4 -6.01 -11.84 -47.78
C GLN A 4 -6.29 -11.56 -46.29
N GLU A 5 -7.50 -11.15 -45.91
CA GLU A 5 -7.85 -10.94 -44.48
C GLU A 5 -7.85 -12.26 -43.71
N PHE A 6 -8.36 -13.33 -44.33
CA PHE A 6 -8.39 -14.67 -43.72
C PHE A 6 -7.00 -15.31 -43.55
N ALA A 7 -6.02 -14.89 -44.36
CA ALA A 7 -4.64 -15.37 -44.28
C ALA A 7 -3.84 -14.64 -43.19
N ILE A 8 -4.16 -13.36 -42.94
CA ILE A 8 -3.57 -12.56 -41.86
C ILE A 8 -4.09 -13.07 -40.51
N ASP A 9 -5.39 -13.36 -40.41
CA ASP A 9 -6.01 -13.86 -39.17
C ASP A 9 -5.40 -15.20 -38.73
N LYS A 10 -5.25 -16.15 -39.67
CA LYS A 10 -4.59 -17.45 -39.40
C LYS A 10 -3.09 -17.34 -39.10
N SER A 11 -2.43 -16.28 -39.56
CA SER A 11 -1.02 -16.02 -39.23
C SER A 11 -0.88 -15.49 -37.81
N ILE A 12 -1.84 -14.68 -37.35
CA ILE A 12 -1.87 -14.12 -36.00
C ILE A 12 -2.28 -15.21 -35.00
N GLU A 13 -3.29 -16.04 -35.31
CA GLU A 13 -3.65 -17.20 -34.48
C GLU A 13 -2.46 -18.16 -34.29
N ARG A 14 -1.72 -18.47 -35.36
CA ARG A 14 -0.52 -19.33 -35.26
C ARG A 14 0.62 -18.68 -34.47
N GLN A 15 0.74 -17.35 -34.50
CA GLN A 15 1.72 -16.65 -33.67
C GLN A 15 1.32 -16.64 -32.20
N PHE A 16 0.02 -16.54 -31.91
CA PHE A 16 -0.51 -16.67 -30.54
C PHE A 16 -0.38 -18.10 -30.01
N GLU A 17 -0.75 -19.12 -30.80
CA GLU A 17 -0.57 -20.53 -30.43
C GLU A 17 0.92 -20.86 -30.20
N ALA A 18 1.83 -20.34 -31.04
CA ALA A 18 3.27 -20.53 -30.84
C ALA A 18 3.79 -19.82 -29.59
N LEU A 19 3.28 -18.62 -29.25
CA LEU A 19 3.62 -17.91 -28.02
C LEU A 19 3.05 -18.61 -26.77
N GLU A 20 1.86 -19.21 -26.86
CA GLU A 20 1.27 -20.01 -25.79
C GLU A 20 2.00 -21.35 -25.61
N GLU A 21 2.42 -22.02 -26.69
CA GLU A 21 3.27 -23.21 -26.62
C GLU A 21 4.65 -22.88 -26.07
N GLU A 22 5.25 -21.74 -26.43
CA GLU A 22 6.52 -21.29 -25.88
C GLU A 22 6.40 -20.89 -24.40
N ALA A 23 5.27 -20.30 -23.99
CA ALA A 23 4.95 -20.02 -22.59
C ALA A 23 4.69 -21.31 -21.79
N ARG A 24 4.01 -22.31 -22.37
CA ARG A 24 3.81 -23.63 -21.76
C ARG A 24 5.11 -24.44 -21.69
N ALA A 25 5.97 -24.34 -22.70
CA ALA A 25 7.29 -24.97 -22.71
C ALA A 25 8.23 -24.34 -21.67
N LYS A 26 8.16 -23.01 -21.47
CA LYS A 26 8.87 -22.30 -20.38
C LYS A 26 8.29 -22.62 -19.00
N ALA A 27 7.00 -22.90 -18.89
CA ALA A 27 6.36 -23.31 -17.63
C ALA A 27 6.62 -24.80 -17.27
N GLY A 28 6.86 -25.66 -18.27
CA GLY A 28 6.97 -27.12 -18.10
C GLY A 28 8.38 -27.68 -17.92
N ALA A 29 9.42 -26.86 -18.00
CA ALA A 29 10.81 -27.30 -17.85
C ALA A 29 11.59 -26.34 -16.95
N ILE A 30 11.27 -26.36 -15.66
CA ILE A 30 12.17 -25.77 -14.66
C ILE A 30 12.79 -26.92 -13.86
N GLU A 31 13.93 -27.42 -14.34
CA GLU A 31 14.86 -28.15 -13.47
C GLU A 31 15.45 -27.15 -12.46
N ILE A 32 14.69 -26.84 -11.39
CA ILE A 32 15.21 -26.01 -10.29
C ILE A 32 15.96 -26.92 -9.32
N THR A 33 17.26 -27.05 -9.55
CA THR A 33 18.22 -27.14 -8.45
C THR A 33 19.30 -26.09 -8.65
N GLU A 34 18.90 -24.83 -8.86
CA GLU A 34 19.85 -23.71 -8.86
C GLU A 34 20.06 -23.21 -7.43
N ASN A 35 21.24 -23.51 -6.88
CA ASN A 35 21.78 -22.76 -5.75
C ASN A 35 22.05 -21.34 -6.23
N THR A 36 21.22 -20.38 -5.85
CA THR A 36 21.48 -18.95 -6.10
C THR A 36 22.46 -18.43 -5.05
N GLU A 37 23.41 -17.56 -5.41
CA GLU A 37 24.07 -16.69 -4.42
C GLU A 37 23.17 -15.46 -4.22
N PRO A 38 22.73 -15.12 -2.99
CA PRO A 38 23.06 -15.75 -1.70
C PRO A 38 21.94 -16.71 -1.21
N GLY A 39 22.16 -18.02 -1.32
CA GLY A 39 21.62 -19.06 -0.43
C GLY A 39 20.11 -19.31 -0.36
N ILE A 40 19.25 -18.53 -1.04
CA ILE A 40 17.80 -18.70 -1.00
C ILE A 40 17.38 -19.77 -2.00
N ARG A 41 16.89 -20.92 -1.50
CA ARG A 41 16.43 -22.00 -2.38
C ARG A 41 14.96 -21.78 -2.74
N ILE A 42 14.65 -22.06 -4.00
CA ILE A 42 13.27 -22.11 -4.48
C ILE A 42 12.84 -23.58 -4.41
N ILE A 43 11.94 -23.86 -3.48
CA ILE A 43 11.39 -25.19 -3.26
C ILE A 43 10.18 -25.36 -4.18
N PRO A 44 10.21 -26.34 -5.10
CA PRO A 44 9.07 -26.62 -5.96
C PRO A 44 7.87 -27.08 -5.13
N PRO A 45 6.65 -27.01 -5.69
CA PRO A 45 5.47 -27.50 -4.99
C PRO A 45 5.64 -28.95 -4.57
N ALA A 46 5.18 -29.29 -3.36
CA ALA A 46 5.15 -30.68 -2.94
C ALA A 46 4.23 -31.47 -3.88
N GLU A 47 4.75 -32.55 -4.47
CA GLU A 47 3.95 -33.46 -5.28
C GLU A 47 2.83 -34.05 -4.42
N ILE A 48 1.59 -33.88 -4.87
CA ILE A 48 0.47 -34.62 -4.29
C ILE A 48 0.55 -36.02 -4.90
N GLN A 49 1.26 -36.92 -4.20
CA GLN A 49 1.22 -38.33 -4.54
C GLN A 49 -0.25 -38.76 -4.56
N GLY A 50 -0.69 -39.36 -5.68
CA GLY A 50 -2.08 -39.77 -5.88
C GLY A 50 -2.61 -40.52 -4.65
N LYS A 51 -3.40 -39.82 -3.85
CA LYS A 51 -3.76 -40.24 -2.49
C LYS A 51 -4.72 -41.42 -2.61
N LYS A 52 -4.18 -42.62 -2.67
CA LYS A 52 -4.97 -43.86 -2.72
C LYS A 52 -5.55 -44.09 -1.34
N LEU A 53 -6.83 -43.78 -1.18
CA LEU A 53 -7.51 -43.97 0.08
C LEU A 53 -7.55 -45.47 0.46
N PRO A 54 -7.40 -45.81 1.74
CA PRO A 54 -7.59 -47.17 2.20
C PRO A 54 -9.05 -47.59 1.95
N PRO A 55 -9.34 -48.83 1.53
CA PRO A 55 -10.72 -49.24 1.29
C PRO A 55 -11.57 -49.05 2.55
N PRO A 56 -12.80 -48.52 2.43
CA PRO A 56 -13.66 -48.29 3.58
C PRO A 56 -14.00 -49.61 4.30
N SER A 57 -14.07 -49.57 5.62
CA SER A 57 -14.46 -50.70 6.46
C SER A 57 -15.93 -50.60 6.90
N GLY A 58 -16.59 -51.75 7.06
CA GLY A 58 -17.93 -51.80 7.67
C GLY A 58 -19.08 -51.65 6.68
N VAL A 59 -19.95 -50.64 6.88
CA VAL A 59 -21.20 -50.47 6.11
C VAL A 59 -20.98 -49.88 4.71
N LEU A 60 -19.91 -49.11 4.52
CA LEU A 60 -19.53 -48.50 3.25
C LEU A 60 -18.63 -49.44 2.45
N GLY A 61 -18.90 -49.57 1.15
CA GLY A 61 -18.04 -50.24 0.19
C GLY A 61 -17.73 -49.35 -1.01
N ILE A 62 -16.72 -49.72 -1.79
CA ILE A 62 -16.44 -49.15 -3.11
C ILE A 62 -16.31 -50.30 -4.10
N GLU A 63 -17.14 -50.30 -5.14
CA GLU A 63 -17.17 -51.31 -6.19
C GLU A 63 -17.28 -50.62 -7.54
N GLU A 64 -16.41 -50.96 -8.51
CA GLU A 64 -16.41 -50.41 -9.87
C GLU A 64 -16.46 -48.86 -9.93
N GLY A 65 -15.79 -48.16 -9.03
CA GLY A 65 -15.79 -46.69 -8.98
C GLY A 65 -17.08 -46.06 -8.45
N ARG A 66 -17.90 -46.83 -7.73
CA ARG A 66 -19.15 -46.38 -7.09
C ARG A 66 -19.11 -46.60 -5.58
N TYR A 67 -19.74 -45.72 -4.81
CA TYR A 67 -20.00 -45.98 -3.40
C TYR A 67 -21.16 -46.98 -3.26
N MET A 68 -20.96 -48.00 -2.43
CA MET A 68 -21.95 -49.02 -2.10
C MET A 68 -22.37 -48.83 -0.64
N CYS A 69 -23.65 -48.53 -0.40
CA CYS A 69 -24.21 -48.35 0.93
C CYS A 69 -25.30 -49.39 1.24
N PRO A 70 -25.68 -49.59 2.51
CA PRO A 70 -26.78 -50.49 2.86
C PRO A 70 -28.06 -50.07 2.13
N ALA A 71 -28.66 -51.04 1.44
CA ALA A 71 -29.93 -50.86 0.74
C ALA A 71 -31.12 -51.04 1.70
N ALA A 72 -32.28 -50.49 1.34
CA ALA A 72 -33.51 -50.69 2.12
C ALA A 72 -33.95 -52.17 2.18
N LYS A 73 -33.57 -52.96 1.16
CA LYS A 73 -33.70 -54.42 1.14
C LYS A 73 -32.31 -55.04 1.37
N LYS A 74 -32.26 -56.25 1.94
CA LYS A 74 -31.02 -56.97 2.27
C LYS A 74 -29.95 -56.82 1.16
N GLY A 75 -28.77 -56.34 1.52
CA GLY A 75 -27.64 -56.14 0.60
C GLY A 75 -27.11 -54.71 0.62
N ARG A 76 -26.31 -54.37 -0.40
CA ARG A 76 -25.83 -53.01 -0.68
C ARG A 76 -26.32 -52.55 -2.05
N GLU A 77 -26.52 -51.25 -2.22
CA GLU A 77 -26.87 -50.62 -3.49
C GLU A 77 -25.84 -49.54 -3.86
N PRO A 78 -25.61 -49.30 -5.16
CA PRO A 78 -24.79 -48.18 -5.61
C PRO A 78 -25.53 -46.87 -5.33
N VAL A 79 -24.83 -45.92 -4.70
CA VAL A 79 -25.39 -44.61 -4.32
C VAL A 79 -24.65 -43.43 -4.97
N SER A 80 -23.78 -43.71 -5.93
CA SER A 80 -23.10 -42.73 -6.79
C SER A 80 -22.62 -43.39 -8.08
N ASN A 81 -22.34 -42.59 -9.11
CA ASN A 81 -21.55 -43.00 -10.28
C ASN A 81 -20.08 -42.49 -10.22
N PHE A 82 -19.61 -42.16 -9.01
CA PHE A 82 -18.27 -41.62 -8.77
C PHE A 82 -17.74 -41.99 -7.38
N THR A 83 -16.45 -41.76 -7.17
CA THR A 83 -15.79 -41.75 -5.85
C THR A 83 -15.15 -40.39 -5.57
N ILE A 84 -14.94 -40.08 -4.29
CA ILE A 84 -14.37 -38.81 -3.84
C ILE A 84 -13.02 -39.09 -3.15
N THR A 85 -12.01 -38.31 -3.52
CA THR A 85 -10.73 -38.19 -2.82
C THR A 85 -10.71 -36.85 -2.06
N PRO A 86 -10.79 -36.86 -0.72
CA PRO A 86 -10.74 -35.64 0.09
C PRO A 86 -9.30 -35.14 0.15
N LEU A 87 -9.07 -33.91 -0.31
CA LEU A 87 -7.74 -33.33 -0.35
C LEU A 87 -7.50 -32.50 0.91
N TYR A 88 -8.24 -31.40 1.06
CA TYR A 88 -7.99 -30.41 2.11
C TYR A 88 -9.27 -29.88 2.75
N LEU A 89 -9.27 -29.78 4.08
CA LEU A 89 -10.12 -28.84 4.83
C LEU A 89 -9.40 -27.50 4.91
N LEU A 90 -9.98 -26.51 4.25
CA LEU A 90 -9.55 -25.12 4.32
C LEU A 90 -10.21 -24.48 5.54
N ARG A 91 -9.41 -24.28 6.59
CA ARG A 91 -9.87 -23.68 7.83
C ARG A 91 -10.00 -22.17 7.63
N ASP A 92 -11.22 -21.69 7.71
CA ASP A 92 -11.56 -20.27 7.82
C ASP A 92 -12.51 -20.08 9.01
N SER A 93 -12.36 -18.94 9.70
CA SER A 93 -13.16 -18.61 10.88
C SER A 93 -14.64 -18.35 10.56
N LYS A 94 -14.99 -18.04 9.31
CA LYS A 94 -16.35 -17.65 8.90
C LYS A 94 -16.98 -18.63 7.92
N ASN A 95 -16.23 -19.08 6.92
CA ASN A 95 -16.68 -19.83 5.76
C ASN A 95 -15.70 -20.98 5.44
N PRO A 96 -15.58 -22.01 6.29
CA PRO A 96 -14.72 -23.14 6.01
C PRO A 96 -15.16 -23.87 4.74
N LYS A 97 -14.18 -24.39 3.99
CA LYS A 97 -14.38 -25.07 2.71
C LYS A 97 -13.61 -26.39 2.68
N ARG A 98 -14.02 -27.32 1.81
CA ARG A 98 -13.33 -28.58 1.57
C ARG A 98 -13.03 -28.72 0.08
N VAL A 99 -11.76 -28.96 -0.23
CA VAL A 99 -11.29 -29.25 -1.57
C VAL A 99 -11.29 -30.77 -1.75
N MET A 100 -11.95 -31.24 -2.79
CA MET A 100 -12.12 -32.66 -3.08
C MET A 100 -11.94 -32.92 -4.58
N GLU A 101 -11.24 -34.00 -4.92
CA GLU A 101 -11.23 -34.54 -6.28
C GLU A 101 -12.35 -35.58 -6.38
N ILE A 102 -13.11 -35.55 -7.47
CA ILE A 102 -14.19 -36.50 -7.76
C ILE A 102 -13.88 -37.20 -9.06
N THR A 103 -13.84 -38.53 -9.03
CA THR A 103 -13.58 -39.38 -10.21
C THR A 103 -14.82 -40.20 -10.53
N ASN A 104 -15.40 -40.04 -11.72
CA ASN A 104 -16.55 -40.84 -12.14
C ASN A 104 -16.14 -42.23 -12.67
N ILE A 105 -17.12 -43.09 -12.93
CA ILE A 105 -16.90 -44.44 -13.47
C ILE A 105 -16.20 -44.49 -14.85
N ASN A 106 -16.18 -43.37 -15.59
CA ASN A 106 -15.50 -43.27 -16.89
C ASN A 106 -14.04 -42.79 -16.74
N GLY A 107 -13.59 -42.50 -15.51
CA GLY A 107 -12.25 -41.97 -15.23
C GLY A 107 -12.13 -40.45 -15.38
N GLU A 108 -13.23 -39.74 -15.64
CA GLU A 108 -13.24 -38.28 -15.68
C GLU A 108 -13.08 -37.71 -14.26
N LYS A 109 -12.20 -36.72 -14.12
CA LYS A 109 -11.87 -36.09 -12.85
C LYS A 109 -12.29 -34.64 -12.82
N ILE A 110 -12.87 -34.22 -11.72
CA ILE A 110 -13.11 -32.80 -11.41
C ILE A 110 -12.58 -32.48 -10.01
N VAL A 111 -12.22 -31.23 -9.79
CA VAL A 111 -11.87 -30.71 -8.47
C VAL A 111 -12.93 -29.71 -8.06
N VAL A 112 -13.46 -29.86 -6.86
CA VAL A 112 -14.48 -28.98 -6.30
C VAL A 112 -14.03 -28.40 -4.98
N CYS A 113 -14.29 -27.10 -4.78
CA CYS A 113 -14.15 -26.43 -3.50
C CYS A 113 -15.55 -26.20 -2.92
N CYS A 114 -15.96 -27.07 -2.00
CA CYS A 114 -17.29 -27.04 -1.41
C CYS A 114 -17.28 -26.28 -0.10
N PRO A 115 -18.10 -25.22 0.06
CA PRO A 115 -18.39 -24.67 1.38
C PRO A 115 -18.95 -25.79 2.29
N VAL A 116 -18.56 -25.81 3.56
CA VAL A 116 -19.04 -26.84 4.51
C VAL A 116 -20.57 -26.88 4.57
N LYS A 117 -21.24 -25.74 4.38
CA LYS A 117 -22.70 -25.66 4.28
C LYS A 117 -23.27 -26.56 3.18
N ALA A 118 -22.66 -26.59 2.00
CA ALA A 118 -23.12 -27.43 0.88
C ALA A 118 -22.98 -28.93 1.14
N LEU A 119 -22.19 -29.33 2.13
CA LEU A 119 -22.00 -30.73 2.55
C LEU A 119 -22.98 -31.15 3.65
N THR A 120 -23.89 -30.26 4.06
CA THR A 120 -24.91 -30.57 5.07
C THR A 120 -26.06 -31.40 4.50
N SER A 121 -26.34 -31.29 3.20
CA SER A 121 -27.41 -32.06 2.54
C SER A 121 -26.98 -32.59 1.17
N PRO A 122 -27.47 -33.78 0.75
CA PRO A 122 -27.22 -34.30 -0.59
C PRO A 122 -27.63 -33.35 -1.72
N ARG A 123 -28.74 -32.62 -1.54
CA ARG A 123 -29.28 -31.70 -2.55
C ARG A 123 -28.34 -30.53 -2.84
N GLU A 124 -27.78 -29.89 -1.80
CA GLU A 124 -26.84 -28.80 -1.99
C GLU A 124 -25.53 -29.29 -2.64
N PHE A 125 -25.06 -30.48 -2.24
CA PHE A 125 -23.89 -31.10 -2.85
C PHE A 125 -24.12 -31.46 -4.34
N SER A 126 -25.26 -32.07 -4.67
CA SER A 126 -25.69 -32.36 -6.05
C SER A 126 -25.62 -31.13 -6.95
N THR A 127 -26.09 -29.98 -6.44
CA THR A 127 -26.09 -28.72 -7.21
C THR A 127 -24.68 -28.31 -7.66
N ILE A 128 -23.65 -28.64 -6.87
CA ILE A 128 -22.26 -28.34 -7.19
C ILE A 128 -21.70 -29.34 -8.20
N VAL A 129 -21.87 -30.64 -7.94
CA VAL A 129 -21.19 -31.69 -8.71
C VAL A 129 -21.86 -31.98 -10.05
N GLU A 130 -23.19 -31.94 -10.12
CA GLU A 130 -23.94 -32.16 -11.37
C GLU A 130 -23.73 -31.02 -12.38
N GLY A 131 -23.40 -29.81 -11.89
CA GLY A 131 -23.01 -28.68 -12.74
C GLY A 131 -21.62 -28.84 -13.38
N LYS A 132 -20.86 -29.87 -13.01
CA LYS A 132 -19.48 -30.10 -13.46
C LYS A 132 -19.32 -31.34 -14.35
N GLY A 133 -20.41 -32.01 -14.73
CA GLY A 133 -20.38 -33.12 -15.68
C GLY A 133 -21.15 -34.34 -15.18
N ASN A 134 -20.72 -35.53 -15.61
CA ASN A 134 -21.40 -36.79 -15.30
C ASN A 134 -21.10 -37.29 -13.87
N PHE A 135 -21.60 -36.55 -12.88
CA PHE A 135 -21.44 -36.84 -11.45
C PHE A 135 -22.81 -36.78 -10.78
N VAL A 136 -23.42 -37.95 -10.56
CA VAL A 136 -24.79 -38.09 -10.05
C VAL A 136 -24.75 -38.71 -8.64
N PRO A 137 -24.98 -37.91 -7.59
CA PRO A 137 -25.26 -38.42 -6.26
C PRO A 137 -26.61 -39.11 -6.22
N SER A 138 -26.69 -40.30 -5.64
CA SER A 138 -27.95 -41.03 -5.41
C SER A 138 -28.14 -41.46 -3.96
N PHE A 139 -27.26 -41.00 -3.06
CA PHE A 139 -27.33 -41.29 -1.64
C PHE A 139 -28.40 -40.46 -0.92
N THR A 140 -29.04 -41.09 0.07
CA THR A 140 -29.85 -40.41 1.09
C THR A 140 -28.98 -39.64 2.09
N SER A 141 -29.58 -38.80 2.94
CA SER A 141 -28.84 -38.04 3.97
C SER A 141 -28.06 -38.92 4.95
N SER A 142 -28.60 -40.09 5.31
CA SER A 142 -27.90 -41.05 6.19
C SER A 142 -26.71 -41.69 5.47
N GLN A 143 -26.89 -42.13 4.21
CA GLN A 143 -25.82 -42.66 3.38
C GLN A 143 -24.72 -41.62 3.13
N PHE A 144 -25.08 -40.35 2.92
CA PHE A 144 -24.10 -39.26 2.77
C PHE A 144 -23.29 -39.04 4.05
N SER A 145 -23.90 -39.20 5.23
CA SER A 145 -23.21 -39.08 6.51
C SER A 145 -22.15 -40.18 6.67
N ILE A 146 -22.48 -41.42 6.30
CA ILE A 146 -21.54 -42.55 6.27
C ILE A 146 -20.34 -42.26 5.35
N ILE A 147 -20.61 -41.73 4.14
CA ILE A 147 -19.55 -41.36 3.19
C ILE A 147 -18.65 -40.26 3.80
N LYS A 148 -19.25 -39.21 4.40
CA LYS A 148 -18.50 -38.12 5.03
C LYS A 148 -17.62 -38.59 6.18
N GLU A 149 -18.11 -39.48 7.05
CA GLU A 149 -17.30 -40.03 8.16
C GLU A 149 -16.02 -40.70 7.66
N TYR A 150 -16.10 -41.44 6.57
CA TYR A 150 -14.94 -42.04 5.92
C TYR A 150 -14.03 -40.98 5.28
N LEU A 151 -14.59 -40.05 4.49
CA LEU A 151 -13.79 -39.02 3.81
C LEU A 151 -13.02 -38.12 4.79
N TYR A 152 -13.67 -37.72 5.89
CA TYR A 152 -13.14 -36.70 6.79
C TYR A 152 -11.97 -37.24 7.64
N GLN A 153 -11.82 -38.55 7.74
CA GLN A 153 -10.67 -39.19 8.38
C GLN A 153 -9.38 -39.13 7.54
N HIS A 154 -9.51 -38.83 6.24
CA HIS A 154 -8.41 -38.93 5.29
C HIS A 154 -8.03 -37.61 4.62
N GLU A 155 -8.66 -36.49 5.03
CA GLU A 155 -8.28 -35.17 4.53
C GLU A 155 -7.09 -34.59 5.30
N GLU A 156 -6.38 -33.66 4.67
CA GLU A 156 -5.43 -32.79 5.36
C GLU A 156 -6.07 -31.45 5.72
N THR A 157 -5.43 -30.66 6.55
CA THR A 157 -5.94 -29.33 6.92
C THR A 157 -4.96 -28.25 6.52
N ALA A 158 -5.47 -27.18 5.92
CA ALA A 158 -4.69 -26.00 5.57
C ALA A 158 -5.36 -24.73 6.13
N GLU A 159 -4.54 -23.78 6.58
CA GLU A 159 -4.99 -22.46 7.03
C GLU A 159 -5.03 -21.49 5.85
N GLU A 160 -6.17 -20.81 5.65
CA GLU A 160 -6.31 -19.82 4.58
C GLU A 160 -5.57 -18.52 4.92
N ILE A 161 -4.65 -18.09 4.05
CA ILE A 161 -4.03 -16.77 4.15
C ILE A 161 -4.99 -15.74 3.56
N THR A 162 -5.61 -14.96 4.43
CA THR A 162 -6.58 -13.92 4.05
C THR A 162 -5.98 -12.55 3.77
N VAL A 163 -4.77 -12.30 4.28
CA VAL A 163 -3.98 -11.08 4.06
C VAL A 163 -2.59 -11.49 3.62
N LEU A 164 -2.17 -11.07 2.43
CA LEU A 164 -0.85 -11.38 1.88
C LEU A 164 0.26 -10.55 2.55
N GLY A 165 1.51 -10.90 2.27
CA GLY A 165 2.69 -10.28 2.87
C GLY A 165 3.04 -10.93 4.21
N TYR A 166 3.51 -10.14 5.18
CA TYR A 166 4.01 -10.67 6.45
C TYR A 166 2.91 -11.33 7.30
N GLN A 167 3.18 -12.55 7.78
CA GLN A 167 2.32 -13.36 8.64
C GLN A 167 2.84 -13.33 10.09
N PRO A 168 2.19 -12.60 11.02
CA PRO A 168 2.69 -12.43 12.39
C PRO A 168 2.80 -13.72 13.19
N GLU A 169 1.90 -14.66 12.95
CA GLU A 169 1.76 -15.90 13.72
C GLU A 169 2.93 -16.85 13.48
N THR A 170 3.49 -16.85 12.26
CA THR A 170 4.59 -17.74 11.85
C THR A 170 5.89 -17.00 11.57
N GLY A 171 5.85 -15.69 11.35
CA GLY A 171 6.99 -14.91 10.89
C GLY A 171 7.27 -15.02 9.39
N TYR A 172 6.44 -15.75 8.63
CA TYR A 172 6.63 -15.97 7.19
C TYR A 172 6.12 -14.79 6.35
N TYR A 173 6.44 -14.81 5.06
CA TYR A 173 5.98 -13.82 4.10
C TYR A 173 5.26 -14.50 2.93
N ALA A 174 3.95 -14.30 2.85
CA ALA A 174 3.08 -14.98 1.89
C ALA A 174 2.87 -14.12 0.63
N PHE A 175 3.19 -14.68 -0.53
CA PHE A 175 2.80 -14.19 -1.84
C PHE A 175 1.58 -14.97 -2.33
N ALA A 176 0.93 -14.53 -3.40
CA ALA A 176 -0.22 -15.25 -3.94
C ALA A 176 0.14 -16.63 -4.53
N ASN A 177 1.41 -16.86 -4.88
CA ASN A 177 1.92 -18.09 -5.51
C ASN A 177 2.90 -18.90 -4.63
N GLY A 178 3.11 -18.51 -3.37
CA GLY A 178 4.02 -19.22 -2.47
C GLY A 178 4.30 -18.47 -1.17
N VAL A 179 5.11 -19.07 -0.30
CA VAL A 179 5.46 -18.51 1.01
C VAL A 179 6.96 -18.55 1.19
N PHE A 180 7.54 -17.44 1.65
CA PHE A 180 8.93 -17.33 2.08
C PHE A 180 9.02 -17.48 3.59
N ASP A 181 9.83 -18.41 4.10
CA ASP A 181 9.97 -18.68 5.54
C ASP A 181 11.06 -17.82 6.23
N GLY A 182 11.73 -16.95 5.47
CA GLY A 182 12.91 -16.20 5.90
C GLY A 182 14.22 -16.75 5.37
N LYS A 183 14.21 -17.95 4.79
CA LYS A 183 15.39 -18.63 4.23
C LYS A 183 15.13 -19.19 2.83
N ASP A 184 14.05 -19.93 2.65
CA ASP A 184 13.70 -20.62 1.40
C ASP A 184 12.29 -20.17 0.95
N PHE A 185 12.06 -20.15 -0.36
CA PHE A 185 10.76 -19.84 -0.95
C PHE A 185 10.04 -21.13 -1.36
N TYR A 186 8.82 -21.32 -0.89
CA TYR A 186 8.01 -22.52 -1.14
C TYR A 186 6.86 -22.19 -2.08
N HIS A 187 6.85 -22.77 -3.28
CA HIS A 187 5.76 -22.59 -4.22
C HIS A 187 4.48 -23.29 -3.77
N ALA A 188 3.34 -22.66 -4.08
CA ALA A 188 2.05 -23.31 -3.99
C ALA A 188 1.89 -24.37 -5.07
N ASN A 189 1.26 -25.50 -4.74
CA ASN A 189 0.82 -26.45 -5.76
C ASN A 189 -0.42 -25.94 -6.52
N GLU A 190 -0.91 -26.74 -7.48
CA GLU A 190 -2.08 -26.40 -8.31
C GLU A 190 -3.35 -26.11 -7.50
N TYR A 191 -3.46 -26.65 -6.28
CA TYR A 191 -4.60 -26.38 -5.39
C TYR A 191 -4.39 -25.14 -4.53
N GLY A 192 -3.27 -24.43 -4.67
CA GLY A 192 -2.92 -23.28 -3.85
C GLY A 192 -2.32 -23.64 -2.49
N ILE A 193 -1.86 -24.88 -2.29
CA ILE A 193 -1.35 -25.34 -0.98
C ILE A 193 0.17 -25.20 -0.90
N VAL A 194 0.64 -24.66 0.22
CA VAL A 194 2.06 -24.55 0.57
C VAL A 194 2.30 -25.28 1.89
N LYS A 195 3.28 -26.19 1.92
CA LYS A 195 3.64 -26.95 3.12
C LYS A 195 5.06 -26.62 3.58
N ILE A 196 5.20 -26.19 4.82
CA ILE A 196 6.49 -25.81 5.44
C ILE A 196 6.56 -26.45 6.82
N GLY A 197 7.31 -27.55 6.94
CA GLY A 197 7.33 -28.36 8.15
C GLY A 197 5.92 -28.87 8.50
N GLU A 198 5.44 -28.54 9.70
CA GLU A 198 4.10 -28.87 10.20
C GLU A 198 3.01 -27.85 9.78
N HIS A 199 3.41 -26.72 9.19
CA HIS A 199 2.47 -25.69 8.75
C HIS A 199 2.02 -25.95 7.31
N GLN A 200 0.73 -25.75 7.06
CA GLN A 200 0.12 -25.93 5.76
C GLN A 200 -0.84 -24.76 5.48
N PHE A 201 -0.55 -24.02 4.43
CA PHE A 201 -1.26 -22.80 4.06
C PHE A 201 -2.03 -22.99 2.77
N TYR A 202 -3.13 -22.27 2.62
CA TYR A 202 -3.90 -22.17 1.41
C TYR A 202 -3.90 -20.74 0.87
N LEU A 203 -3.45 -20.62 -0.39
CA LEU A 203 -3.36 -19.41 -1.19
C LEU A 203 -4.39 -19.52 -2.34
N PRO A 204 -5.52 -18.83 -2.25
CA PRO A 204 -6.64 -19.08 -3.16
C PRO A 204 -6.44 -18.56 -4.58
N ALA A 205 -5.62 -17.53 -4.78
CA ALA A 205 -5.60 -16.70 -5.99
C ALA A 205 -5.27 -17.48 -7.28
N PHE A 206 -4.39 -18.48 -7.19
CA PHE A 206 -3.96 -19.33 -8.31
C PHE A 206 -4.39 -20.79 -8.16
N SER A 207 -5.29 -21.09 -7.22
CA SER A 207 -5.84 -22.44 -7.09
C SER A 207 -6.72 -22.77 -8.29
N ILE A 208 -6.62 -23.98 -8.83
CA ILE A 208 -7.46 -24.47 -9.95
C ILE A 208 -8.96 -24.34 -9.67
N VAL A 209 -9.38 -24.35 -8.40
CA VAL A 209 -10.80 -24.18 -8.02
C VAL A 209 -11.29 -22.73 -8.20
N ASN A 210 -10.39 -21.79 -8.42
CA ASN A 210 -10.65 -20.36 -8.60
C ASN A 210 -10.11 -19.84 -9.94
N GLU A 211 -9.85 -20.71 -10.92
CA GLU A 211 -9.30 -20.31 -12.23
C GLU A 211 -10.16 -19.22 -12.89
N ASP A 212 -11.49 -19.42 -12.90
CA ASP A 212 -12.50 -18.51 -13.44
C ASP A 212 -12.72 -17.22 -12.60
N ALA A 213 -12.14 -17.12 -11.40
CA ALA A 213 -12.36 -16.01 -10.46
C ALA A 213 -11.37 -14.85 -10.67
N GLU A 214 -11.13 -14.48 -11.92
CA GLU A 214 -10.17 -13.44 -12.30
C GLU A 214 -10.52 -12.08 -11.68
N SER A 215 -11.82 -11.75 -11.61
CA SER A 215 -12.29 -10.49 -11.08
C SER A 215 -12.13 -10.39 -9.55
N GLU A 216 -12.34 -11.49 -8.83
CA GLU A 216 -12.25 -11.54 -7.37
C GLU A 216 -10.80 -11.47 -6.88
N TYR A 217 -9.89 -12.19 -7.55
CA TYR A 217 -8.48 -12.29 -7.15
C TYR A 217 -7.55 -11.38 -7.97
N HIS A 218 -8.11 -10.43 -8.74
CA HIS A 218 -7.35 -9.55 -9.64
C HIS A 218 -6.16 -8.85 -8.96
N ASN A 219 -6.31 -8.43 -7.71
CA ASN A 219 -5.26 -7.70 -6.98
C ASN A 219 -4.23 -8.65 -6.38
N GLU A 220 -4.70 -9.76 -5.83
CA GLU A 220 -3.92 -10.82 -5.20
C GLU A 220 -3.02 -11.48 -6.24
N ARG A 221 -3.53 -11.78 -7.44
CA ARG A 221 -2.76 -12.34 -8.57
C ARG A 221 -1.61 -11.44 -9.06
N LYS A 222 -1.57 -10.16 -8.68
CA LYS A 222 -0.44 -9.27 -8.96
C LYS A 222 0.64 -9.31 -7.88
N PHE A 223 0.30 -9.68 -6.64
CA PHE A 223 1.25 -9.79 -5.55
C PHE A 223 1.88 -11.19 -5.54
N VAL A 224 2.79 -11.41 -6.48
CA VAL A 224 3.44 -12.70 -6.73
C VAL A 224 4.94 -12.60 -6.57
N TYR A 225 5.56 -13.70 -6.14
CA TYR A 225 6.99 -13.87 -6.28
C TYR A 225 7.31 -14.22 -7.74
N GLU A 226 8.11 -13.38 -8.37
CA GLU A 226 8.63 -13.57 -9.73
C GLU A 226 10.15 -13.62 -9.64
N HIS A 227 10.72 -14.81 -9.81
CA HIS A 227 12.17 -14.99 -9.73
C HIS A 227 12.87 -14.23 -10.87
N GLY A 228 13.92 -13.49 -10.52
CA GLY A 228 14.78 -12.80 -11.48
C GLY A 228 16.25 -13.00 -11.17
N LYS A 229 17.13 -12.42 -11.99
CA LYS A 229 18.58 -12.62 -11.91
C LYS A 229 19.33 -11.49 -11.19
N THR A 230 18.62 -10.42 -10.84
CA THR A 230 19.23 -9.16 -10.38
C THR A 230 19.38 -9.15 -8.87
N SER A 231 20.58 -9.01 -8.31
CA SER A 231 20.76 -8.89 -6.86
C SER A 231 20.30 -7.54 -6.31
N PHE A 232 20.14 -7.42 -4.97
CA PHE A 232 19.86 -6.12 -4.34
C PHE A 232 20.89 -5.06 -4.71
N GLU A 233 22.18 -5.43 -4.68
CA GLU A 233 23.29 -4.53 -5.03
C GLU A 233 23.15 -4.00 -6.46
N ALA A 234 22.91 -4.89 -7.44
CA ALA A 234 22.79 -4.52 -8.84
C ALA A 234 21.56 -3.62 -9.09
N TRP A 235 20.41 -4.00 -8.54
CA TRP A 235 19.18 -3.22 -8.64
C TRP A 235 19.35 -1.83 -8.02
N ALA A 236 19.89 -1.75 -6.80
CA ALA A 236 20.04 -0.48 -6.10
C ALA A 236 21.03 0.45 -6.84
N ASN A 237 22.16 -0.08 -7.32
CA ASN A 237 23.11 0.66 -8.15
C ASN A 237 22.44 1.22 -9.41
N GLN A 238 21.69 0.38 -10.14
CA GLN A 238 21.03 0.80 -11.36
C GLN A 238 19.96 1.86 -11.10
N LEU A 239 19.18 1.70 -10.03
CA LEU A 239 18.18 2.68 -9.64
C LEU A 239 18.82 4.04 -9.31
N VAL A 240 19.94 4.05 -8.59
CA VAL A 240 20.71 5.26 -8.28
C VAL A 240 21.35 5.88 -9.53
N LYS A 241 21.83 5.08 -10.48
CA LYS A 241 22.32 5.56 -11.77
C LYS A 241 21.23 6.33 -12.54
N VAL A 242 19.99 5.85 -12.51
CA VAL A 242 18.86 6.45 -13.25
C VAL A 242 18.24 7.66 -12.52
N PHE A 243 18.03 7.58 -11.20
CA PHE A 243 17.27 8.61 -10.46
C PHE A 243 18.09 9.39 -9.41
N GLY A 244 19.39 9.11 -9.29
CA GLY A 244 20.30 9.80 -8.38
C GLY A 244 19.80 9.78 -6.93
N ASP A 245 19.82 10.95 -6.29
CA ASP A 245 19.41 11.10 -4.89
C ASP A 245 17.95 10.71 -4.61
N ASN A 246 17.05 10.77 -5.60
CA ASN A 246 15.68 10.28 -5.43
C ASN A 246 15.67 8.76 -5.18
N ALA A 247 16.52 8.01 -5.89
CA ALA A 247 16.66 6.57 -5.67
C ALA A 247 17.23 6.25 -4.30
N LYS A 248 18.24 6.99 -3.82
CA LYS A 248 18.84 6.71 -2.51
C LYS A 248 17.78 6.71 -1.40
N ILE A 249 16.91 7.73 -1.41
CA ILE A 249 15.78 7.83 -0.47
C ILE A 249 14.71 6.77 -0.76
N GLY A 250 14.42 6.51 -2.04
CA GLY A 250 13.50 5.45 -2.45
C GLY A 250 13.91 4.09 -1.89
N VAL A 251 15.17 3.68 -2.07
CA VAL A 251 15.71 2.42 -1.56
C VAL A 251 15.52 2.33 -0.04
N CYS A 252 15.84 3.39 0.71
CA CYS A 252 15.59 3.43 2.16
C CYS A 252 14.10 3.28 2.50
N PHE A 253 13.23 3.94 1.74
CA PHE A 253 11.79 3.86 1.91
C PHE A 253 11.26 2.44 1.68
N LEU A 254 11.72 1.76 0.63
CA LEU A 254 11.28 0.40 0.29
C LEU A 254 11.77 -0.63 1.31
N VAL A 255 13.03 -0.52 1.73
CA VAL A 255 13.56 -1.37 2.81
C VAL A 255 12.77 -1.15 4.09
N ALA A 256 12.45 0.10 4.45
CA ALA A 256 11.59 0.38 5.60
C ALA A 256 10.16 -0.18 5.42
N ALA A 257 9.60 -0.13 4.21
CA ALA A 257 8.27 -0.65 3.90
C ALA A 257 8.16 -2.17 4.09
N ALA A 258 9.19 -2.92 3.68
CA ALA A 258 9.28 -4.37 3.89
C ALA A 258 9.26 -4.78 5.37
N PHE A 259 9.60 -3.85 6.27
CA PHE A 259 9.58 -4.01 7.72
C PHE A 259 8.67 -3.00 8.42
N ARG A 260 7.63 -2.53 7.73
CA ARG A 260 6.74 -1.45 8.21
C ARG A 260 6.22 -1.72 9.62
N ASP A 261 5.84 -2.96 9.93
CA ASP A 261 5.35 -3.34 11.25
C ASP A 261 6.40 -3.15 12.38
N ILE A 262 7.67 -3.49 12.14
CA ILE A 262 8.78 -3.24 13.05
C ILE A 262 9.01 -1.73 13.20
N VAL A 263 8.99 -0.99 12.07
CA VAL A 263 9.16 0.46 12.08
C VAL A 263 8.08 1.14 12.93
N PHE A 264 6.82 0.76 12.72
CA PHE A 264 5.68 1.29 13.46
C PHE A 264 5.76 1.05 14.96
N THR A 265 6.31 -0.09 15.39
CA THR A 265 6.34 -0.49 16.81
C THR A 265 7.06 0.55 17.70
N HIS A 266 8.05 1.28 17.16
CA HIS A 266 8.74 2.33 17.93
C HIS A 266 8.55 3.74 17.36
N ALA A 267 8.45 3.90 16.04
CA ALA A 267 8.22 5.22 15.45
C ALA A 267 6.78 5.72 15.69
N ASN A 268 5.82 4.82 15.94
CA ASN A 268 4.38 5.09 16.04
C ASN A 268 3.77 5.76 14.80
N CYS A 269 4.50 5.75 13.69
CA CYS A 269 4.09 6.30 12.41
C CYS A 269 4.92 5.71 11.27
N PHE A 270 4.48 5.93 10.04
CA PHE A 270 5.28 5.66 8.85
C PHE A 270 5.02 6.71 7.77
N PRO A 271 6.07 7.37 7.25
CA PRO A 271 5.91 8.44 6.28
C PRO A 271 5.27 7.97 4.97
N LEU A 272 4.57 8.86 4.28
CA LEU A 272 4.14 8.65 2.89
C LEU A 272 5.28 9.10 1.97
N LEU A 273 5.61 8.36 0.92
CA LEU A 273 6.57 8.83 -0.08
C LEU A 273 5.83 9.61 -1.18
N PHE A 274 6.14 10.89 -1.33
CA PHE A 274 5.44 11.76 -2.28
C PHE A 274 6.30 12.09 -3.50
N LEU A 275 5.92 11.58 -4.67
CA LEU A 275 6.56 11.86 -5.95
C LEU A 275 5.93 13.11 -6.56
N PHE A 276 6.65 14.23 -6.49
CA PHE A 276 6.21 15.53 -7.00
C PHE A 276 6.90 15.90 -8.30
N GLY A 277 6.13 16.36 -9.30
CA GLY A 277 6.69 16.99 -10.49
C GLY A 277 5.77 16.98 -11.72
N PRO A 278 6.12 17.71 -12.78
CA PRO A 278 5.37 17.76 -14.04
C PRO A 278 5.18 16.39 -14.72
N LYS A 279 4.28 16.29 -15.69
CA LYS A 279 4.16 15.09 -16.54
C LYS A 279 5.47 14.85 -17.31
N GLY A 280 5.87 13.60 -17.46
CA GLY A 280 7.06 13.22 -18.25
C GLY A 280 8.40 13.32 -17.51
N THR A 281 8.40 13.50 -16.19
CA THR A 281 9.65 13.61 -15.38
C THR A 281 10.10 12.30 -14.72
N GLY A 282 9.49 11.16 -15.07
CA GLY A 282 9.90 9.84 -14.58
C GLY A 282 9.24 9.35 -13.28
N LYS A 283 8.25 10.07 -12.72
CA LYS A 283 7.55 9.67 -11.48
C LYS A 283 6.92 8.27 -11.55
N THR A 284 6.14 8.03 -12.60
CA THR A 284 5.41 6.76 -12.79
C THR A 284 6.39 5.60 -12.95
N THR A 285 7.50 5.81 -13.67
CA THR A 285 8.53 4.79 -13.82
C THR A 285 9.26 4.52 -12.51
N PHE A 286 9.62 5.56 -11.75
CA PHE A 286 10.20 5.40 -10.43
C PHE A 286 9.29 4.55 -9.53
N ARG A 287 8.01 4.91 -9.44
CA ARG A 287 7.00 4.14 -8.70
C ARG A 287 6.94 2.68 -9.15
N GLN A 288 6.95 2.43 -10.46
CA GLN A 288 6.90 1.08 -11.02
C GLN A 288 8.15 0.27 -10.65
N ALA A 289 9.34 0.86 -10.77
CA ALA A 289 10.60 0.22 -10.39
C ALA A 289 10.62 -0.19 -8.90
N MET A 290 9.94 0.56 -8.04
CA MET A 290 9.77 0.23 -6.62
C MET A 290 8.71 -0.86 -6.39
N LYS A 291 7.55 -0.74 -7.05
CA LYS A 291 6.41 -1.64 -6.84
C LYS A 291 6.64 -3.03 -7.44
N ARG A 292 7.44 -3.16 -8.51
CA ARG A 292 7.74 -4.44 -9.18
C ARG A 292 8.48 -5.46 -8.31
N LEU A 293 9.16 -5.03 -7.24
CA LEU A 293 9.75 -5.94 -6.25
C LEU A 293 8.69 -6.80 -5.53
N PHE A 294 7.47 -6.28 -5.40
CA PHE A 294 6.36 -6.95 -4.71
C PHE A 294 5.47 -7.78 -5.64
N GLY A 295 5.74 -7.79 -6.95
CA GLY A 295 5.03 -8.62 -7.92
C GLY A 295 4.77 -7.95 -9.27
N ASN A 296 3.82 -8.51 -10.02
CA ASN A 296 3.52 -8.11 -11.39
C ASN A 296 2.57 -6.92 -11.47
N TYR A 297 3.17 -5.74 -11.34
CA TYR A 297 2.48 -4.45 -11.41
C TYR A 297 2.89 -3.64 -12.63
N GLY A 298 1.92 -3.25 -13.42
CA GLY A 298 2.08 -2.34 -14.55
C GLY A 298 1.90 -0.85 -14.19
N PRO A 299 2.11 0.05 -15.17
CA PRO A 299 1.91 1.48 -14.98
C PRO A 299 0.48 1.86 -14.57
N ASN A 300 -0.53 1.08 -15.00
CA ASN A 300 -1.95 1.37 -14.76
C ASN A 300 -2.48 0.84 -13.42
N ASP A 301 -1.64 0.19 -12.61
CA ASP A 301 -2.07 -0.40 -11.34
C ASP A 301 -2.11 0.58 -10.16
N ALA A 302 -1.63 1.81 -10.37
CA ALA A 302 -1.82 2.86 -9.40
C ALA A 302 -3.27 3.35 -9.40
N ILE A 303 -3.80 3.58 -8.21
CA ILE A 303 -5.18 4.00 -8.03
C ILE A 303 -5.25 5.54 -8.11
N GLY A 304 -6.07 6.05 -9.03
CA GLY A 304 -6.34 7.49 -9.13
C GLY A 304 -7.10 8.02 -7.91
N LEU A 305 -6.60 9.11 -7.32
CA LEU A 305 -7.22 9.79 -6.19
C LEU A 305 -8.43 10.66 -6.59
N GLU A 306 -8.51 11.12 -7.86
CA GLU A 306 -9.60 11.97 -8.33
C GLU A 306 -10.82 11.20 -8.88
N SER A 307 -10.59 10.05 -9.52
CA SER A 307 -11.53 9.54 -10.54
C SER A 307 -12.21 8.22 -10.20
N ALA A 308 -11.74 7.42 -9.22
CA ALA A 308 -12.28 6.06 -9.03
C ALA A 308 -12.20 5.45 -7.61
N SER A 309 -11.52 6.05 -6.64
CA SER A 309 -11.37 5.43 -5.31
C SER A 309 -12.41 5.92 -4.31
N SER A 310 -13.48 5.15 -4.11
CA SER A 310 -14.31 5.35 -2.92
C SER A 310 -13.44 5.20 -1.66
N SER A 311 -13.74 5.95 -0.60
CA SER A 311 -13.11 5.83 0.72
C SER A 311 -13.01 4.37 1.22
N LYS A 312 -13.97 3.53 0.82
CA LYS A 312 -13.97 2.07 1.09
C LYS A 312 -12.94 1.31 0.26
N GLY A 313 -12.84 1.62 -1.03
CA GLY A 313 -11.85 1.02 -1.94
C GLY A 313 -10.42 1.36 -1.52
N PHE A 314 -10.18 2.63 -1.17
CA PHE A 314 -8.91 3.09 -0.61
C PHE A 314 -8.50 2.29 0.63
N ALA A 315 -9.38 2.22 1.64
CA ALA A 315 -9.11 1.49 2.87
C ALA A 315 -8.90 -0.02 2.64
N ARG A 316 -9.70 -0.65 1.76
CA ARG A 316 -9.55 -2.08 1.43
C ARG A 316 -8.19 -2.38 0.81
N LYS A 317 -7.73 -1.54 -0.12
CA LYS A 317 -6.43 -1.74 -0.78
C LYS A 317 -5.28 -1.75 0.22
N LEU A 318 -5.32 -0.84 1.19
CA LEU A 318 -4.31 -0.76 2.25
C LEU A 318 -4.33 -1.92 3.25
N ALA A 319 -5.45 -2.64 3.35
CA ALA A 319 -5.61 -3.77 4.25
C ALA A 319 -5.15 -5.11 3.64
N GLN A 320 -5.12 -5.20 2.30
CA GLN A 320 -4.86 -6.45 1.58
C GLN A 320 -3.45 -7.02 1.78
N ILE A 321 -2.45 -6.17 1.99
CA ILE A 321 -1.04 -6.57 1.98
C ILE A 321 -0.33 -6.01 3.21
N LYS A 322 0.24 -6.89 4.05
CA LYS A 322 1.04 -6.50 5.21
C LYS A 322 2.50 -6.38 4.87
N ASN A 323 3.11 -5.26 5.27
CA ASN A 323 4.48 -4.89 4.87
C ASN A 323 4.67 -4.81 3.35
N GLY A 324 3.57 -4.55 2.64
CA GLY A 324 3.58 -4.26 1.22
C GLY A 324 3.72 -2.76 0.93
N LEU A 325 3.68 -2.44 -0.35
CA LEU A 325 3.76 -1.08 -0.86
C LEU A 325 2.53 -0.81 -1.70
N GLU A 326 1.71 0.20 -1.40
CA GLU A 326 0.60 0.62 -2.26
C GLU A 326 0.86 1.97 -2.88
N ALA A 327 0.29 2.20 -4.07
CA ALA A 327 0.55 3.41 -4.82
C ALA A 327 -0.71 4.07 -5.34
N PHE A 328 -0.81 5.37 -5.10
CA PHE A 328 -1.90 6.21 -5.54
C PHE A 328 -1.35 7.36 -6.38
N GLU A 329 -2.06 7.73 -7.43
CA GLU A 329 -1.63 8.75 -8.39
C GLU A 329 -2.68 9.88 -8.49
N GLU A 330 -2.32 10.92 -9.23
CA GLU A 330 -3.18 12.08 -9.50
C GLU A 330 -3.52 12.91 -8.26
N TYR A 331 -2.62 12.98 -7.27
CA TYR A 331 -2.79 13.94 -6.17
C TYR A 331 -2.89 15.37 -6.69
N LYS A 332 -3.92 16.07 -6.23
CA LYS A 332 -4.10 17.53 -6.34
C LYS A 332 -4.57 18.07 -5.01
N ASN A 333 -4.37 19.37 -4.75
CA ASN A 333 -4.85 19.99 -3.52
C ASN A 333 -6.38 20.02 -3.39
N LYS A 334 -7.11 19.71 -4.47
CA LYS A 334 -8.58 19.69 -4.52
C LYS A 334 -9.22 18.30 -4.33
N ILE A 335 -8.44 17.28 -3.94
CA ILE A 335 -9.01 15.96 -3.63
C ILE A 335 -9.96 16.06 -2.42
N ASP A 336 -10.82 15.05 -2.29
CA ASP A 336 -11.84 15.00 -1.24
C ASP A 336 -11.25 15.11 0.19
N ARG A 337 -11.90 15.89 1.06
CA ARG A 337 -11.44 16.14 2.44
C ARG A 337 -11.39 14.86 3.28
N GLN A 338 -12.29 13.90 3.05
CA GLN A 338 -12.26 12.60 3.70
C GLN A 338 -11.00 11.84 3.30
N LEU A 339 -10.61 11.88 2.02
CA LEU A 339 -9.41 11.22 1.51
C LEU A 339 -8.14 11.85 2.10
N ILE A 340 -8.09 13.18 2.23
CA ILE A 340 -7.01 13.88 2.96
C ILE A 340 -6.92 13.39 4.41
N GLY A 341 -8.07 13.27 5.09
CA GLY A 341 -8.15 12.68 6.44
C GLY A 341 -7.64 11.25 6.49
N MET A 342 -7.99 10.42 5.50
CA MET A 342 -7.49 9.06 5.38
C MET A 342 -5.98 9.00 5.18
N LEU A 343 -5.40 9.84 4.32
CA LEU A 343 -3.95 9.90 4.14
C LEU A 343 -3.21 10.27 5.44
N LYS A 344 -3.79 11.17 6.26
CA LYS A 344 -3.28 11.47 7.60
C LYS A 344 -3.35 10.24 8.52
N ASN A 345 -4.48 9.53 8.51
CA ASN A 345 -4.65 8.31 9.30
C ASN A 345 -3.71 7.17 8.86
N VAL A 346 -3.40 7.04 7.57
CA VAL A 346 -2.44 6.05 7.05
C VAL A 346 -1.07 6.23 7.68
N TYR A 347 -0.62 7.48 7.79
CA TYR A 347 0.63 7.83 8.46
C TYR A 347 0.65 7.38 9.93
N ASP A 348 -0.47 7.60 10.63
CA ASP A 348 -0.65 7.26 12.04
C ASP A 348 -1.00 5.76 12.24
N GLY A 349 -1.15 4.97 11.17
CA GLY A 349 -1.52 3.55 11.23
C GLY A 349 -2.99 3.30 11.64
N ILE A 350 -3.82 4.35 11.64
CA ILE A 350 -5.20 4.29 12.10
C ILE A 350 -6.10 3.73 10.99
N GLY A 351 -6.75 2.61 11.29
CA GLY A 351 -7.66 1.93 10.38
C GLY A 351 -8.96 2.70 10.12
N TYR A 352 -9.62 2.36 9.03
CA TYR A 352 -10.94 2.90 8.72
C TYR A 352 -12.03 2.10 9.44
N GLU A 353 -12.80 2.77 10.30
CA GLU A 353 -13.87 2.16 11.09
C GLU A 353 -15.25 2.37 10.47
N ARG A 354 -16.11 1.35 10.60
CA ARG A 354 -17.56 1.45 10.33
C ARG A 354 -18.36 0.88 11.48
N ALA A 355 -19.40 1.61 11.88
CA ALA A 355 -20.43 1.09 12.77
C ALA A 355 -21.18 -0.06 12.09
N GLN A 356 -21.37 -1.15 12.82
CA GLN A 356 -22.13 -2.29 12.33
C GLN A 356 -23.64 -2.03 12.49
N THR A 357 -24.44 -2.32 11.47
CA THR A 357 -25.91 -2.26 11.51
C THR A 357 -26.51 -3.46 12.27
N SER A 358 -25.92 -3.81 13.41
CA SER A 358 -26.40 -4.84 14.33
C SER A 358 -26.60 -4.22 15.72
N ASN A 359 -27.52 -4.74 16.52
CA ASN A 359 -27.75 -4.29 17.90
C ASN A 359 -26.56 -4.57 18.86
N ASP A 360 -25.47 -5.15 18.36
CA ASP A 360 -24.23 -5.34 19.09
C ASP A 360 -23.26 -4.18 18.80
N ASN A 361 -22.71 -3.56 19.86
CA ASN A 361 -21.73 -2.46 19.82
C ASN A 361 -20.34 -2.87 19.27
N ARG A 362 -20.27 -3.72 18.23
CA ARG A 362 -19.03 -4.15 17.59
C ARG A 362 -18.72 -3.27 16.38
N THR A 363 -17.49 -2.78 16.30
CA THR A 363 -16.99 -1.96 15.18
C THR A 363 -16.06 -2.80 14.32
N HIS A 364 -16.23 -2.76 13.00
CA HIS A 364 -15.27 -3.37 12.08
C HIS A 364 -14.23 -2.32 11.66
N ALA A 365 -12.98 -2.51 12.10
CA ALA A 365 -11.83 -1.72 11.66
C ALA A 365 -11.15 -2.37 10.46
N THR A 366 -10.91 -1.58 9.41
CA THR A 366 -10.09 -1.95 8.25
C THR A 366 -8.67 -1.44 8.51
N LEU A 367 -7.72 -2.35 8.74
CA LEU A 367 -6.35 -2.01 9.14
C LEU A 367 -5.56 -1.34 8.01
N VAL A 368 -4.53 -0.57 8.37
CA VAL A 368 -3.53 -0.02 7.44
C VAL A 368 -2.29 -0.89 7.52
N ASN A 369 -2.11 -1.76 6.53
CA ASN A 369 -1.08 -2.80 6.50
C ASN A 369 0.09 -2.45 5.55
N SER A 370 -0.15 -1.61 4.53
CA SER A 370 0.84 -1.23 3.51
C SER A 370 1.49 0.15 3.74
N ALA A 371 2.72 0.30 3.28
CA ALA A 371 3.35 1.60 3.02
C ALA A 371 2.71 2.26 1.78
N VAL A 372 2.83 3.59 1.64
CA VAL A 372 2.16 4.32 0.56
C VAL A 372 3.09 5.24 -0.21
N ILE A 373 3.07 5.11 -1.55
CA ILE A 373 3.58 6.08 -2.50
C ILE A 373 2.42 6.91 -3.05
N LEU A 374 2.58 8.23 -3.05
CA LEU A 374 1.67 9.18 -3.66
C LEU A 374 2.35 9.89 -4.83
N GLY A 375 1.73 9.87 -6.00
CA GLY A 375 2.16 10.64 -7.17
C GLY A 375 1.25 11.84 -7.40
N GLY A 376 1.84 13.00 -7.69
CA GLY A 376 1.09 14.24 -7.92
C GLY A 376 1.84 15.28 -8.75
N GLN A 377 1.07 16.19 -9.35
CA GLN A 377 1.61 17.39 -10.00
C GLN A 377 1.55 18.62 -9.11
N GLU A 378 0.82 18.55 -8.00
CA GLU A 378 0.72 19.62 -7.00
C GLU A 378 1.34 19.15 -5.68
N MET A 379 2.03 20.03 -4.98
CA MET A 379 2.48 19.78 -3.60
C MET A 379 1.29 19.94 -2.64
N PRO A 380 1.26 19.22 -1.49
CA PRO A 380 0.18 19.31 -0.50
C PRO A 380 0.22 20.61 0.33
N THR A 381 0.44 21.75 -0.33
CA THR A 381 0.65 23.06 0.31
C THR A 381 -0.62 23.62 0.93
N LYS A 382 -1.81 23.13 0.55
CA LYS A 382 -3.07 23.52 1.19
C LYS A 382 -3.33 22.77 2.51
N GLU A 383 -2.54 21.76 2.82
CA GLU A 383 -2.72 20.89 3.99
C GLU A 383 -1.36 20.62 4.65
N ASN A 384 -0.81 21.59 5.39
CA ASN A 384 0.49 21.42 6.07
C ASN A 384 0.53 20.21 7.01
N ALA A 385 -0.62 19.85 7.59
CA ALA A 385 -0.78 18.63 8.38
C ALA A 385 -0.51 17.36 7.55
N LEU A 386 -0.90 17.32 6.27
CA LEU A 386 -0.52 16.24 5.36
C LEU A 386 0.93 16.42 4.89
N PHE A 387 1.37 17.64 4.58
CA PHE A 387 2.72 17.89 4.09
C PHE A 387 3.82 17.45 5.08
N SER A 388 3.61 17.62 6.37
CA SER A 388 4.52 17.11 7.41
C SER A 388 4.58 15.58 7.53
N ARG A 389 3.61 14.85 6.96
CA ARG A 389 3.54 13.38 6.97
C ARG A 389 4.17 12.74 5.73
N VAL A 390 4.59 13.55 4.75
CA VAL A 390 5.21 13.05 3.52
C VAL A 390 6.70 13.29 3.50
N VAL A 391 7.45 12.37 2.89
CA VAL A 391 8.81 12.57 2.42
C VAL A 391 8.74 12.85 0.93
N MET A 392 9.07 14.07 0.52
CA MET A 392 8.88 14.51 -0.85
C MET A 392 10.11 14.29 -1.73
N LEU A 393 9.92 13.61 -2.86
CA LEU A 393 10.88 13.46 -3.95
C LEU A 393 10.47 14.34 -5.13
N THR A 394 11.36 15.24 -5.54
CA THR A 394 11.08 16.19 -6.64
C THR A 394 11.68 15.71 -7.95
N PHE A 395 10.87 15.65 -8.99
CA PHE A 395 11.24 15.22 -10.35
C PHE A 395 11.04 16.39 -11.31
N HIS A 396 12.13 16.91 -11.87
CA HIS A 396 12.13 18.11 -12.73
C HIS A 396 12.77 17.88 -14.10
N LYS A 397 13.58 16.83 -14.26
CA LYS A 397 14.30 16.54 -15.49
C LYS A 397 13.37 15.92 -16.55
N THR A 398 13.37 16.50 -17.75
CA THR A 398 12.59 16.03 -18.90
C THR A 398 13.44 15.70 -20.13
N LYS A 399 14.71 16.12 -20.13
CA LYS A 399 15.68 15.84 -21.20
C LYS A 399 16.76 14.93 -20.64
N PHE A 400 16.98 13.80 -21.29
CA PHE A 400 17.95 12.79 -20.89
C PHE A 400 18.97 12.61 -22.01
N ASN A 401 20.24 12.43 -21.65
CA ASN A 401 21.30 12.10 -22.61
C ASN A 401 21.25 10.60 -22.98
N ASP A 402 22.10 10.16 -23.91
CA ASP A 402 22.06 8.77 -24.39
C ASP A 402 22.50 7.77 -23.31
N GLU A 403 23.46 8.13 -22.46
CA GLU A 403 23.90 7.31 -21.33
C GLU A 403 22.78 7.09 -20.30
N GLU A 404 21.98 8.12 -20.03
CA GLU A 404 20.82 8.06 -19.14
C GLU A 404 19.69 7.24 -19.73
N ARG A 405 19.47 7.32 -21.05
CA ARG A 405 18.51 6.47 -21.75
C ARG A 405 18.94 5.01 -21.72
N GLN A 406 20.24 4.75 -21.91
CA GLN A 406 20.78 3.40 -21.81
C GLN A 406 20.64 2.85 -20.39
N ALA A 407 21.01 3.64 -19.37
CA ALA A 407 20.83 3.25 -17.98
C ALA A 407 19.35 2.97 -17.63
N PHE A 408 18.45 3.75 -18.21
CA PHE A 408 17.01 3.52 -18.05
C PHE A 408 16.57 2.21 -18.72
N GLY A 409 17.02 1.93 -19.95
CA GLY A 409 16.72 0.67 -20.65
C GLY A 409 17.23 -0.56 -19.88
N GLU A 410 18.46 -0.49 -19.35
CA GLU A 410 19.03 -1.53 -18.48
C GLU A 410 18.14 -1.79 -17.24
N LEU A 411 17.57 -0.73 -16.64
CA LEU A 411 16.64 -0.88 -15.51
C LEU A 411 15.32 -1.55 -15.93
N GLU A 412 14.78 -1.20 -17.10
CA GLU A 412 13.56 -1.82 -17.62
C GLU A 412 13.76 -3.31 -17.93
N GLU A 413 14.92 -3.68 -18.48
CA GLU A 413 15.31 -5.06 -18.72
C GLU A 413 15.38 -5.85 -17.41
N MET A 414 16.07 -5.33 -16.39
CA MET A 414 16.11 -5.97 -15.06
C MET A 414 14.69 -6.19 -14.51
N ILE A 415 13.81 -5.19 -14.61
CA ILE A 415 12.42 -5.28 -14.11
C ILE A 415 11.60 -6.32 -14.89
N ALA A 416 11.85 -6.46 -16.20
CA ALA A 416 11.17 -7.42 -17.05
C ALA A 416 11.59 -8.87 -16.75
N GLU A 417 12.83 -9.09 -16.30
CA GLU A 417 13.33 -10.42 -15.92
C GLU A 417 12.79 -10.95 -14.58
N GLY A 418 12.17 -10.08 -13.77
CA GLY A 418 11.69 -10.42 -12.43
C GLY A 418 12.53 -9.78 -11.31
N MET A 419 11.89 -9.47 -10.19
CA MET A 419 12.47 -8.68 -9.08
C MET A 419 12.25 -9.31 -7.70
N GLY A 420 11.63 -10.50 -7.65
CA GLY A 420 11.27 -11.14 -6.40
C GLY A 420 12.49 -11.49 -5.55
N ASN A 421 13.61 -11.88 -6.18
CA ASN A 421 14.85 -12.22 -5.48
C ASN A 421 15.46 -11.01 -4.75
N VAL A 422 15.38 -9.79 -5.31
CA VAL A 422 15.77 -8.55 -4.63
C VAL A 422 14.97 -8.36 -3.34
N LEU A 423 13.65 -8.59 -3.39
CA LEU A 423 12.81 -8.47 -2.20
C LEU A 423 13.16 -9.54 -1.15
N LEU A 424 13.39 -10.79 -1.55
CA LEU A 424 13.77 -11.86 -0.61
C LEU A 424 15.13 -11.60 0.04
N GLU A 425 16.11 -11.06 -0.70
CA GLU A 425 17.41 -10.63 -0.15
C GLU A 425 17.25 -9.59 0.97
N ILE A 426 16.24 -8.72 0.88
CA ILE A 426 15.90 -7.79 1.95
C ILE A 426 15.22 -8.56 3.10
N LEU A 427 14.16 -9.30 2.80
CA LEU A 427 13.27 -9.93 3.80
C LEU A 427 13.97 -10.96 4.69
N GLN A 428 14.98 -11.68 4.19
CA GLN A 428 15.75 -12.67 4.99
C GLN A 428 16.41 -12.06 6.24
N HIS A 429 16.62 -10.73 6.26
CA HIS A 429 17.28 -10.04 7.37
C HIS A 429 16.31 -9.48 8.43
N ARG A 430 15.06 -9.95 8.44
CA ARG A 430 14.03 -9.49 9.37
C ARG A 430 14.45 -9.53 10.84
N GLU A 431 15.09 -10.62 11.28
CA GLU A 431 15.56 -10.77 12.66
C GLU A 431 16.58 -9.68 13.04
N LEU A 432 17.50 -9.37 12.13
CA LEU A 432 18.49 -8.31 12.33
C LEU A 432 17.80 -6.95 12.48
N VAL A 433 16.83 -6.63 11.61
CA VAL A 433 16.06 -5.39 11.71
C VAL A 433 15.29 -5.32 13.02
N SER A 434 14.62 -6.41 13.42
CA SER A 434 13.87 -6.47 14.68
C SER A 434 14.75 -6.16 15.90
N LYS A 435 15.97 -6.72 15.93
CA LYS A 435 16.95 -6.51 17.01
C LYS A 435 17.56 -5.11 17.02
N GLU A 436 17.82 -4.55 15.85
CA GLU A 436 18.62 -3.33 15.70
C GLU A 436 17.80 -2.05 15.56
N PHE A 437 16.55 -2.15 15.10
CA PHE A 437 15.75 -0.99 14.71
C PHE A 437 15.66 0.07 15.80
N PHE A 438 15.29 -0.31 17.02
CA PHE A 438 15.16 0.64 18.14
C PHE A 438 16.46 1.41 18.40
N ARG A 439 17.59 0.69 18.47
CA ARG A 439 18.90 1.29 18.71
C ARG A 439 19.28 2.28 17.60
N GLN A 440 19.11 1.90 16.34
CA GLN A 440 19.44 2.76 15.21
C GLN A 440 18.51 3.97 15.13
N PHE A 441 17.20 3.77 15.31
CA PHE A 441 16.20 4.84 15.33
C PHE A 441 16.53 5.89 16.40
N SER A 442 16.73 5.48 17.65
CA SER A 442 17.05 6.40 18.75
C SER A 442 18.38 7.14 18.52
N LYS A 443 19.39 6.46 17.98
CA LYS A 443 20.69 7.07 17.64
C LYS A 443 20.53 8.16 16.57
N ILE A 444 19.86 7.84 15.46
CA ILE A 444 19.67 8.77 14.34
C ILE A 444 18.79 9.95 14.75
N TYR A 445 17.70 9.70 15.47
CA TYR A 445 16.83 10.75 15.98
C TYR A 445 17.59 11.70 16.93
N SER A 446 18.44 11.16 17.81
CA SER A 446 19.29 11.96 18.69
C SER A 446 20.33 12.78 17.92
N GLN A 447 20.89 12.24 16.83
CA GLN A 447 21.79 12.97 15.95
C GLN A 447 21.08 14.15 15.28
N LEU A 448 19.88 13.93 14.75
CA LEU A 448 19.05 14.98 14.15
C LEU A 448 18.69 16.08 15.16
N ARG A 449 18.35 15.73 16.40
CA ARG A 449 18.07 16.72 17.46
C ARG A 449 19.28 17.59 17.84
N ARG A 450 20.51 17.15 17.56
CA ARG A 450 21.76 17.88 17.86
C ARG A 450 22.33 18.60 16.65
N ASP A 451 21.88 18.28 15.45
CA ASP A 451 22.38 18.86 14.21
C ASP A 451 21.80 20.28 14.00
N GLU A 452 22.68 21.24 13.72
CA GLU A 452 22.34 22.67 13.68
C GLU A 452 21.25 23.02 12.65
N ASP A 453 21.20 22.32 11.52
CA ASP A 453 20.22 22.59 10.47
C ASP A 453 18.85 21.94 10.77
N THR A 454 18.79 20.92 11.63
CA THR A 454 17.58 20.10 11.83
C THR A 454 16.99 20.22 13.24
N LYS A 455 17.74 20.73 14.23
CA LYS A 455 17.29 20.86 15.63
C LYS A 455 16.02 21.69 15.84
N GLN A 456 15.74 22.64 14.95
CA GLN A 456 14.53 23.50 15.00
C GLN A 456 13.34 22.92 14.24
N MET A 457 13.53 21.80 13.53
CA MET A 457 12.44 21.15 12.79
C MET A 457 11.51 20.42 13.75
N ASP A 458 10.26 20.26 13.32
CA ASP A 458 9.25 19.56 14.10
C ASP A 458 9.58 18.06 14.24
N GLU A 459 9.06 17.46 15.30
CA GLU A 459 9.27 16.06 15.62
C GLU A 459 8.88 15.11 14.48
N ARG A 460 7.82 15.42 13.73
CA ARG A 460 7.34 14.57 12.64
C ARG A 460 8.38 14.50 11.52
N THR A 461 8.93 15.65 11.14
CA THR A 461 10.02 15.73 10.15
C THR A 461 11.22 14.88 10.56
N LEU A 462 11.64 14.95 11.82
CA LEU A 462 12.78 14.18 12.33
C LEU A 462 12.47 12.68 12.40
N SER A 463 11.29 12.31 12.89
CA SER A 463 10.83 10.92 12.97
C SER A 463 10.72 10.27 11.59
N ASN A 464 10.24 11.00 10.58
CA ASN A 464 10.18 10.50 9.20
C ASN A 464 11.56 10.09 8.68
N MET A 465 12.57 10.95 8.87
CA MET A 465 13.93 10.65 8.44
C MET A 465 14.53 9.49 9.24
N ALA A 466 14.37 9.49 10.57
CA ALA A 466 14.88 8.42 11.42
C ALA A 466 14.23 7.05 11.10
N ALA A 467 12.93 7.03 10.85
CA ALA A 467 12.18 5.81 10.51
C ALA A 467 12.66 5.17 9.20
N LEU A 468 13.11 5.97 8.23
CA LEU A 468 13.61 5.46 6.95
C LEU A 468 15.11 5.13 6.99
N LEU A 469 15.90 5.86 7.77
CA LEU A 469 17.35 5.61 7.89
C LEU A 469 17.70 4.46 8.85
N ALA A 470 16.84 4.15 9.82
CA ALA A 470 17.11 3.10 10.80
C ALA A 470 17.20 1.70 10.17
N PRO A 471 16.27 1.27 9.29
CA PRO A 471 16.39 -0.01 8.59
C PRO A 471 17.63 -0.09 7.68
N PHE A 472 17.95 1.00 6.97
CA PHE A 472 19.21 1.11 6.22
C PHE A 472 20.43 0.89 7.14
N SER A 473 20.49 1.60 8.27
CA SER A 473 21.61 1.52 9.21
C SER A 473 21.72 0.15 9.90
N ALA A 474 20.61 -0.55 10.05
CA ALA A 474 20.59 -1.92 10.57
C ALA A 474 21.12 -2.93 9.54
N LEU A 475 20.94 -2.66 8.24
CA LEU A 475 21.24 -3.61 7.16
C LEU A 475 22.50 -3.29 6.36
N CYS A 476 23.11 -2.12 6.51
CA CYS A 476 24.25 -1.69 5.69
C CYS A 476 25.51 -2.56 5.82
N SER A 477 25.59 -3.42 6.85
CA SER A 477 26.68 -4.39 7.01
C SER A 477 26.43 -5.73 6.31
N VAL A 478 25.18 -6.02 5.90
CA VAL A 478 24.79 -7.30 5.27
C VAL A 478 24.26 -7.12 3.85
N LEU A 479 23.66 -5.96 3.55
CA LEU A 479 23.26 -5.53 2.23
C LEU A 479 24.21 -4.45 1.71
N LYS A 480 24.60 -4.57 0.45
CA LYS A 480 25.48 -3.61 -0.21
C LYS A 480 24.66 -2.49 -0.85
N PHE A 481 24.54 -1.39 -0.13
CA PHE A 481 23.92 -0.18 -0.65
C PHE A 481 24.90 0.60 -1.54
N PRO A 482 24.42 1.26 -2.60
CA PRO A 482 25.25 2.05 -3.52
C PRO A 482 25.61 3.44 -2.97
N PHE A 483 25.50 3.63 -1.65
CA PHE A 483 25.78 4.88 -0.94
C PHE A 483 26.15 4.61 0.51
N THR A 484 26.93 5.52 1.07
CA THR A 484 27.34 5.57 2.47
C THR A 484 26.27 6.19 3.37
N TYR A 485 26.42 6.03 4.69
CA TYR A 485 25.54 6.70 5.67
C TYR A 485 25.61 8.22 5.55
N GLU A 486 26.81 8.77 5.33
CA GLU A 486 27.05 10.20 5.20
C GLU A 486 26.34 10.79 3.98
N GLU A 487 26.41 10.11 2.84
CA GLU A 487 25.74 10.54 1.60
C GLU A 487 24.23 10.52 1.77
N ILE A 488 23.64 9.43 2.26
CA ILE A 488 22.18 9.34 2.42
C ILE A 488 21.67 10.30 3.49
N PHE A 489 22.41 10.48 4.60
CA PHE A 489 22.07 11.45 5.63
C PHE A 489 22.06 12.87 5.07
N SER A 490 23.07 13.23 4.26
CA SER A 490 23.15 14.52 3.57
C SER A 490 22.00 14.72 2.58
N SER A 491 21.68 13.71 1.75
CA SER A 491 20.55 13.76 0.82
C SER A 491 19.22 13.96 1.54
N PHE A 492 18.93 13.21 2.61
CA PHE A 492 17.72 13.42 3.41
C PHE A 492 17.69 14.80 4.06
N LYS A 493 18.79 15.25 4.65
CA LYS A 493 18.93 16.56 5.29
C LYS A 493 18.62 17.71 4.33
N GLY A 494 19.17 17.65 3.10
CA GLY A 494 18.86 18.62 2.05
C GLY A 494 17.37 18.65 1.69
N ARG A 495 16.73 17.49 1.63
CA ARG A 495 15.30 17.36 1.31
C ARG A 495 14.41 17.95 2.40
N ILE A 496 14.62 17.55 3.65
CA ILE A 496 13.79 18.05 4.76
C ILE A 496 14.00 19.55 4.97
N LYS A 497 15.20 20.10 4.72
CA LYS A 497 15.45 21.55 4.77
C LYS A 497 14.67 22.29 3.69
N ALA A 498 14.68 21.79 2.45
CA ALA A 498 13.91 22.38 1.36
C ALA A 498 12.39 22.32 1.64
N GLN A 499 11.91 21.18 2.13
CA GLN A 499 10.50 20.95 2.47
C GLN A 499 10.06 21.83 3.65
N HIS A 500 10.85 21.91 4.72
CA HIS A 500 10.56 22.75 5.88
C HIS A 500 10.45 24.23 5.50
N LYS A 501 11.34 24.72 4.62
CA LYS A 501 11.25 26.09 4.08
C LYS A 501 9.94 26.34 3.33
N GLN A 502 9.44 25.34 2.58
CA GLN A 502 8.15 25.46 1.90
C GLN A 502 6.98 25.46 2.89
N MET A 503 7.00 24.57 3.88
CA MET A 503 5.95 24.48 4.91
C MET A 503 5.81 25.78 5.72
N ILE A 504 6.93 26.43 6.07
CA ILE A 504 6.87 27.74 6.75
C ILE A 504 6.13 28.74 5.87
N LYS A 505 6.46 28.84 4.58
CA LYS A 505 5.83 29.80 3.66
C LYS A 505 4.33 29.58 3.46
N THR A 506 3.87 28.33 3.62
CA THR A 506 2.48 27.94 3.39
C THR A 506 1.69 27.78 4.68
N ASN A 507 2.24 28.19 5.84
CA ASN A 507 1.48 28.19 7.09
C ASN A 507 0.34 29.23 7.06
N GLU A 508 -0.66 29.00 7.89
CA GLU A 508 -1.94 29.70 7.86
C GLU A 508 -1.77 31.20 8.17
N VAL A 509 -0.77 31.54 9.00
CA VAL A 509 -0.43 32.93 9.36
C VAL A 509 0.26 33.65 8.21
N ASN A 510 1.26 33.03 7.57
CA ASN A 510 1.95 33.61 6.41
C ASN A 510 1.01 33.74 5.22
N GLN A 511 0.09 32.78 5.07
CA GLN A 511 -0.96 32.87 4.07
C GLN A 511 -1.92 34.05 4.32
N PHE A 512 -2.28 34.31 5.58
CA PHE A 512 -3.05 35.51 5.94
C PHE A 512 -2.31 36.78 5.50
N TRP A 513 -1.02 36.88 5.83
CA TRP A 513 -0.20 38.05 5.47
C TRP A 513 -0.03 38.22 3.95
N GLN A 514 0.21 37.14 3.20
CA GLN A 514 0.30 37.19 1.73
C GLN A 514 -1.01 37.68 1.10
N VAL A 515 -2.16 37.18 1.57
CA VAL A 515 -3.47 37.62 1.06
C VAL A 515 -3.75 39.06 1.50
N PHE A 516 -3.35 39.44 2.71
CA PHE A 516 -3.44 40.83 3.19
C PHE A 516 -2.69 41.78 2.24
N ASP A 517 -1.46 41.45 1.89
CA ASP A 517 -0.59 42.23 0.99
C ASP A 517 -1.26 42.42 -0.40
N VAL A 518 -1.79 41.33 -0.98
CA VAL A 518 -2.49 41.37 -2.27
C VAL A 518 -3.77 42.20 -2.26
N LEU A 519 -4.48 42.23 -1.13
CA LEU A 519 -5.74 42.95 -0.94
C LEU A 519 -5.54 44.41 -0.54
N GLU A 520 -4.35 44.77 -0.08
CA GLU A 520 -3.96 46.14 0.22
C GLU A 520 -4.12 47.02 -1.04
N GLY A 521 -4.67 48.22 -0.85
CA GLY A 521 -4.96 49.15 -1.95
C GLY A 521 -6.18 48.78 -2.81
N LYS A 522 -6.68 47.53 -2.76
CA LYS A 522 -7.86 47.06 -3.51
C LYS A 522 -9.12 46.99 -2.67
N SER A 523 -9.04 46.32 -1.53
CA SER A 523 -10.18 46.08 -0.63
C SER A 523 -9.82 46.31 0.84
N ILE A 524 -8.53 46.23 1.17
CA ILE A 524 -7.98 46.63 2.47
C ILE A 524 -7.31 48.00 2.26
N HIS A 525 -7.72 48.98 3.07
CA HIS A 525 -7.27 50.37 2.92
C HIS A 525 -6.73 50.94 4.23
N ARG A 526 -5.63 51.68 4.15
CA ARG A 526 -5.05 52.42 5.27
C ARG A 526 -6.04 53.48 5.78
N GLY A 527 -6.15 53.63 7.10
CA GLY A 527 -7.08 54.55 7.75
C GLY A 527 -8.51 54.01 7.89
N GLU A 528 -8.87 52.94 7.19
CA GLU A 528 -10.14 52.23 7.37
C GLU A 528 -9.94 50.86 8.01
N HIS A 529 -9.06 50.03 7.44
CA HIS A 529 -8.88 48.63 7.81
C HIS A 529 -7.65 48.41 8.69
N TYR A 530 -6.60 49.19 8.44
CA TYR A 530 -5.36 49.16 9.20
C TYR A 530 -4.76 50.57 9.35
N LEU A 531 -3.86 50.73 10.31
CA LEU A 531 -3.07 51.96 10.52
C LEU A 531 -1.65 51.57 10.88
N VAL A 532 -0.66 52.25 10.32
CA VAL A 532 0.74 52.12 10.73
C VAL A 532 1.15 53.37 11.49
N LYS A 533 1.64 53.20 12.73
CA LYS A 533 2.14 54.26 13.60
C LYS A 533 3.21 53.70 14.53
N ASP A 534 4.31 54.44 14.72
CA ASP A 534 5.39 54.09 15.66
C ASP A 534 5.88 52.65 15.47
N GLU A 535 6.14 52.26 14.21
CA GLU A 535 6.62 50.91 13.86
C GLU A 535 5.64 49.77 14.22
N ILE A 536 4.38 50.10 14.45
CA ILE A 536 3.33 49.15 14.77
C ILE A 536 2.23 49.25 13.73
N ILE A 537 1.84 48.11 13.16
CA ILE A 537 0.63 47.99 12.37
C ILE A 537 -0.54 47.60 13.28
N TYR A 538 -1.59 48.41 13.27
CA TYR A 538 -2.85 48.20 13.95
C TYR A 538 -3.89 47.72 12.95
N ILE A 539 -4.43 46.52 13.14
CA ILE A 539 -5.36 45.89 12.21
C ILE A 539 -6.72 45.75 12.88
N HIS A 540 -7.76 46.28 12.24
CA HIS A 540 -9.13 45.98 12.62
C HIS A 540 -9.50 44.58 12.10
N TYR A 541 -9.09 43.57 12.87
CA TYR A 541 -9.19 42.17 12.49
C TYR A 541 -10.60 41.73 12.09
N GLU A 542 -11.63 42.28 12.73
CA GLU A 542 -13.03 41.97 12.42
C GLU A 542 -13.38 42.21 10.95
N SER A 543 -13.00 43.38 10.41
CA SER A 543 -13.29 43.71 9.01
C SER A 543 -12.33 43.02 8.06
N VAL A 544 -11.05 42.97 8.43
CA VAL A 544 -10.01 42.36 7.59
C VAL A 544 -10.24 40.87 7.41
N PHE A 545 -10.61 40.15 8.48
CA PHE A 545 -10.92 38.72 8.41
C PHE A 545 -12.04 38.43 7.42
N ARG A 546 -13.11 39.25 7.39
CA ARG A 546 -14.21 39.05 6.44
C ARG A 546 -13.72 39.15 4.99
N ILE A 547 -12.95 40.19 4.67
CA ILE A 547 -12.41 40.42 3.33
C ILE A 547 -11.43 39.30 2.95
N TYR A 548 -10.52 38.96 3.87
CA TYR A 548 -9.60 37.84 3.73
C TYR A 548 -10.34 36.52 3.47
N ASN A 549 -11.37 36.20 4.24
CA ASN A 549 -12.08 34.94 4.15
C ASN A 549 -12.88 34.83 2.83
N ASP A 550 -13.45 35.93 2.37
CA ASP A 550 -14.11 36.00 1.06
C ASP A 550 -13.09 35.73 -0.07
N GLU A 551 -11.90 36.32 0.00
CA GLU A 551 -10.84 36.09 -0.99
C GLU A 551 -10.25 34.68 -0.91
N ALA A 552 -10.00 34.19 0.31
CA ALA A 552 -9.53 32.83 0.55
C ALA A 552 -10.52 31.81 -0.03
N THR A 553 -11.83 32.02 0.14
CA THR A 553 -12.86 31.17 -0.46
C THR A 553 -12.81 31.20 -1.99
N ARG A 554 -12.65 32.38 -2.60
CA ARG A 554 -12.52 32.53 -4.06
C ARG A 554 -11.28 31.83 -4.61
N GLN A 555 -10.16 31.91 -3.90
CA GLN A 555 -8.90 31.26 -4.26
C GLN A 555 -8.85 29.78 -3.84
N ASN A 556 -9.93 29.26 -3.24
CA ASN A 556 -10.04 27.90 -2.72
C ASN A 556 -8.90 27.58 -1.72
N ILE A 557 -8.55 28.56 -0.90
CA ILE A 557 -7.63 28.47 0.23
C ILE A 557 -8.40 27.92 1.43
N ASN A 558 -7.79 27.01 2.19
CA ASN A 558 -8.40 26.49 3.42
C ASN A 558 -8.18 27.48 4.57
N ALA A 559 -9.05 28.49 4.68
CA ALA A 559 -8.98 29.47 5.76
C ALA A 559 -9.39 28.86 7.11
N LEU A 560 -8.61 29.16 8.15
CA LEU A 560 -9.00 28.87 9.53
C LEU A 560 -10.24 29.67 9.91
N ASP A 561 -11.00 29.16 10.88
CA ASP A 561 -12.05 29.97 11.47
C ASP A 561 -11.45 31.21 12.16
N LYS A 562 -12.30 32.23 12.27
CA LYS A 562 -11.90 33.54 12.76
C LYS A 562 -11.19 33.51 14.11
N SER A 563 -11.67 32.68 15.04
CA SER A 563 -11.13 32.64 16.40
C SER A 563 -9.78 31.95 16.46
N THR A 564 -9.62 30.85 15.71
CA THR A 564 -8.36 30.12 15.61
C THR A 564 -7.29 30.95 14.91
N LEU A 565 -7.63 31.63 13.80
CA LEU A 565 -6.66 32.48 13.11
C LEU A 565 -6.24 33.68 13.97
N GLU A 566 -7.15 34.29 14.72
CA GLU A 566 -6.80 35.37 15.66
C GLU A 566 -5.82 34.86 16.71
N SER A 567 -6.11 33.71 17.31
CA SER A 567 -5.23 33.06 18.29
C SER A 567 -3.84 32.80 17.72
N TYR A 568 -3.76 32.27 16.50
CA TYR A 568 -2.48 31.96 15.85
C TYR A 568 -1.68 33.23 15.55
N LEU A 569 -2.35 34.29 15.12
CA LEU A 569 -1.73 35.60 14.93
C LEU A 569 -1.23 36.18 16.26
N THR A 570 -1.98 36.07 17.36
CA THR A 570 -1.52 36.60 18.66
C THR A 570 -0.43 35.78 19.32
N MET A 571 -0.18 34.54 18.88
CA MET A 571 0.93 33.70 19.35
C MET A 571 2.26 34.02 18.65
N GLN A 572 2.26 34.87 17.62
CA GLN A 572 3.48 35.18 16.87
C GLN A 572 4.44 36.05 17.69
N PRO A 573 5.77 35.90 17.52
CA PRO A 573 6.76 36.68 18.28
C PRO A 573 6.66 38.19 18.02
N TYR A 574 6.13 38.59 16.87
CA TYR A 574 5.91 39.98 16.47
C TYR A 574 4.55 40.54 16.92
N PHE A 575 3.71 39.78 17.61
CA PHE A 575 2.48 40.31 18.21
C PHE A 575 2.81 41.20 19.43
N VAL A 576 2.09 42.31 19.57
CA VAL A 576 2.29 43.25 20.68
C VAL A 576 1.07 43.23 21.58
N GLU A 577 1.23 42.91 22.86
CA GLU A 577 0.13 42.94 23.83
C GLU A 577 -0.38 44.36 24.12
N SER A 578 -1.66 44.49 24.46
CA SER A 578 -2.22 45.77 24.90
C SER A 578 -1.60 46.21 26.23
N LYS A 579 -1.60 47.52 26.49
CA LYS A 579 -1.15 48.10 27.77
C LYS A 579 -2.03 47.65 28.95
N ASP A 580 -3.27 47.25 28.66
CA ASP A 580 -4.17 46.62 29.63
C ASP A 580 -3.88 45.11 29.70
N LYS A 581 -3.30 44.64 30.82
CA LYS A 581 -2.98 43.22 31.04
C LYS A 581 -4.16 42.31 30.67
N GLY A 582 -3.92 41.33 29.79
CA GLY A 582 -4.90 40.33 29.37
C GLY A 582 -5.83 40.75 28.23
N ARG A 583 -5.66 41.94 27.62
CA ARG A 583 -6.40 42.33 26.40
C ARG A 583 -5.53 42.19 25.16
N THR A 584 -6.05 41.50 24.14
CA THR A 584 -5.39 41.32 22.83
C THR A 584 -5.62 42.48 21.87
N ARG A 585 -6.54 43.41 22.18
CA ARG A 585 -6.96 44.49 21.30
C ARG A 585 -6.83 45.87 21.96
N GLU A 586 -6.41 46.86 21.18
CA GLU A 586 -6.26 48.25 21.59
C GLU A 586 -7.25 49.15 20.83
N ARG A 587 -7.76 50.20 21.49
CA ARG A 587 -8.67 51.16 20.84
C ARG A 587 -7.84 52.20 20.09
N ILE A 588 -8.05 52.28 18.78
CA ILE A 588 -7.36 53.23 17.89
C ILE A 588 -8.39 53.99 17.08
N THR A 589 -8.20 55.30 16.96
CA THR A 589 -9.00 56.12 16.06
C THR A 589 -8.47 55.97 14.64
N MET A 590 -9.30 55.43 13.76
CA MET A 590 -9.02 55.25 12.35
C MET A 590 -9.76 56.33 11.55
N ASN A 591 -9.04 57.04 10.69
CA ASN A 591 -9.56 58.15 9.87
C ASN A 591 -9.75 57.66 8.43
N SER A 592 -11.01 57.60 7.99
CA SER A 592 -11.38 57.22 6.63
C SER A 592 -12.14 58.37 5.99
N GLY A 593 -11.44 59.18 5.19
CA GLY A 593 -11.98 60.42 4.61
C GLY A 593 -12.37 61.43 5.70
N GLU A 594 -13.61 61.95 5.64
CA GLU A 594 -14.14 62.95 6.59
C GLU A 594 -14.66 62.35 7.92
N SER A 595 -14.58 61.02 8.11
CA SER A 595 -15.11 60.34 9.30
C SER A 595 -14.02 59.67 10.13
N SER A 596 -14.01 59.95 11.44
CA SER A 596 -13.13 59.29 12.43
C SER A 596 -13.93 58.26 13.23
N LYS A 597 -13.50 57.00 13.24
CA LYS A 597 -14.13 55.92 14.03
C LYS A 597 -13.12 55.26 14.95
N VAL A 598 -13.50 55.07 16.22
CA VAL A 598 -12.70 54.29 17.17
C VAL A 598 -12.94 52.80 16.91
N LYS A 599 -11.87 52.07 16.59
CA LYS A 599 -11.88 50.63 16.30
C LYS A 599 -10.99 49.88 17.28
N ARG A 600 -11.33 48.61 17.56
CA ARG A 600 -10.51 47.72 18.40
C ARG A 600 -9.61 46.89 17.51
N CYS A 601 -8.30 47.13 17.59
CA CYS A 601 -7.33 46.57 16.68
C CYS A 601 -6.37 45.63 17.41
N ILE A 602 -5.98 44.55 16.74
CA ILE A 602 -4.78 43.79 17.09
C ILE A 602 -3.57 44.50 16.51
N LYS A 603 -2.38 44.26 17.08
CA LYS A 603 -1.19 45.02 16.72
C LYS A 603 0.06 44.15 16.62
N PHE A 604 0.90 44.49 15.65
CA PHE A 604 2.09 43.74 15.31
C PHE A 604 3.24 44.70 15.00
N LYS A 605 4.47 44.28 15.28
CA LYS A 605 5.67 45.00 14.85
C LYS A 605 5.81 44.90 13.33
N TYR A 606 5.91 46.02 12.65
CA TYR A 606 5.85 46.05 11.19
C TYR A 606 7.10 45.47 10.51
N GLU A 607 8.29 45.67 11.09
CA GLU A 607 9.58 45.24 10.51
C GLU A 607 9.70 43.72 10.38
N GLU A 608 8.94 42.97 11.20
CA GLU A 608 8.99 41.51 11.23
C GLU A 608 8.00 40.84 10.27
N LEU A 609 7.15 41.63 9.58
CA LEU A 609 6.04 41.11 8.76
C LEU A 609 6.37 40.89 7.27
N ASN A 610 7.48 41.43 6.75
CA ASN A 610 7.89 41.32 5.34
C ASN A 610 6.72 41.52 4.33
N LEU A 611 5.95 42.61 4.48
CA LEU A 611 4.83 42.95 3.59
C LEU A 611 5.30 43.94 2.52
N GLU A 612 5.04 43.66 1.24
CA GLU A 612 5.55 44.47 0.12
C GLU A 612 5.05 45.92 0.17
N PHE A 613 3.80 46.16 0.56
CA PHE A 613 3.27 47.54 0.68
C PHE A 613 3.89 48.37 1.82
N LEU A 614 4.66 47.75 2.72
CA LEU A 614 5.37 48.42 3.81
C LEU A 614 6.83 48.73 3.48
N GLU A 615 7.36 48.22 2.37
CA GLU A 615 8.70 48.57 1.92
C GLU A 615 8.73 50.02 1.40
N PRO A 616 9.74 50.82 1.74
CA PRO A 616 9.88 52.16 1.20
C PRO A 616 10.04 52.06 -0.32
N THR A 617 9.11 52.67 -1.06
CA THR A 617 9.21 52.81 -2.51
C THR A 617 10.50 53.58 -2.80
N ILE A 618 11.48 52.92 -3.46
CA ILE A 618 12.73 53.55 -3.89
C ILE A 618 12.44 54.63 -4.94
#